data_AF-A0A3D2SKL0-F1
#
_entry.id   AF-A0A3D2SKL0-F1
#
_cell.length_a   1.000
_cell.length_b   1.000
_cell.length_c   1.000
_cell.angle_alpha   90.00
_cell.angle_beta   90.00
_cell.angle_gamma   90.00
#
_symmetry.space_group_name_H-M   'P 1'
#
loop_
_entity.id
_entity.type
_entity.pdbx_description
1 polymer ?
#
loop_
_entity_poly.entity_id
_entity_poly.type
_entity_poly.pdbx_seq_one_letter_code
_entity_poly.pdbx_strand_id
1 'polypeptide(L)'
;PSKDLATDVDSKQLGIFGAANLQLLDPLKLVLGSRLSYWERDNGPENKQKENGVFTPYAGLIYDINHYLSAYASYTSIFNPSSRKDIDNNYLDPEQGNTSEFGLKSEFYDGLLNTSLAYFMSKMNTSVVGGTQADGSTYYVQANDTKTKGWELTVAGEILPNWN
;
A
#
# COMPACT_ATOMS: atom_id res chain seq x y z
N PRO A 1 38.49 -10.90 -20.58
CA PRO A 1 37.68 -9.68 -20.34
C PRO A 1 36.21 -9.95 -20.66
N SER A 2 35.45 -10.44 -19.68
CA SER A 2 33.99 -10.55 -19.76
C SER A 2 33.41 -9.14 -19.64
N LYS A 3 32.80 -8.63 -20.71
CA LYS A 3 31.93 -7.45 -20.60
C LYS A 3 30.71 -7.91 -19.80
N ASP A 4 30.61 -7.45 -18.56
CA ASP A 4 29.37 -7.51 -17.80
C ASP A 4 28.29 -6.83 -18.64
N LEU A 5 27.39 -7.63 -19.20
CA LEU A 5 26.11 -7.18 -19.73
C LEU A 5 25.22 -6.85 -18.53
N ALA A 6 25.63 -5.84 -17.75
CA ALA A 6 24.73 -5.20 -16.82
C ALA A 6 23.69 -4.48 -17.68
N THR A 7 22.53 -5.09 -17.87
CA THR A 7 21.35 -4.38 -18.37
C THR A 7 21.09 -3.26 -17.37
N ASP A 8 21.41 -2.03 -17.74
CA ASP A 8 21.16 -0.88 -16.89
C ASP A 8 19.64 -0.73 -16.78
N VAL A 9 19.11 -0.94 -15.57
CA VAL A 9 17.68 -0.87 -15.28
C VAL A 9 17.42 0.54 -14.79
N ASP A 10 16.94 1.42 -15.68
CA ASP A 10 16.51 2.76 -15.30
C ASP A 10 15.01 2.71 -14.95
N SER A 11 14.67 3.17 -13.75
CA SER A 11 13.28 3.29 -13.31
C SER A 11 13.01 4.71 -12.83
N LYS A 12 11.93 5.31 -13.36
CA LYS A 12 11.53 6.68 -13.05
C LYS A 12 10.12 6.67 -12.52
N GLN A 13 9.90 7.44 -11.46
CA GLN A 13 8.58 7.63 -10.87
C GLN A 13 8.32 9.10 -10.64
N LEU A 14 7.17 9.58 -11.13
CA LEU A 14 6.61 10.88 -10.81
C LEU A 14 5.31 10.67 -10.04
N GLY A 15 5.11 11.42 -8.97
CA GLY A 15 3.89 11.36 -8.17
C GLY A 15 3.36 12.76 -7.88
N ILE A 16 2.07 12.96 -8.14
CA ILE A 16 1.33 14.15 -7.72
C ILE A 16 0.38 13.71 -6.62
N PHE A 17 0.39 14.38 -5.47
CA PHE A 17 -0.46 14.01 -4.33
C PHE A 17 -1.17 15.23 -3.75
N GLY A 18 -2.29 14.98 -3.11
CA GLY A 18 -3.06 15.99 -2.37
C GLY A 18 -3.79 15.33 -1.21
N ALA A 19 -3.86 16.04 -0.08
CA ALA A 19 -4.57 15.60 1.10
C ALA A 19 -5.27 16.77 1.81
N ALA A 20 -6.43 16.50 2.39
CA ALA A 20 -7.24 17.43 3.16
C ALA A 20 -7.57 16.78 4.51
N ASN A 21 -7.30 17.52 5.59
CA ASN A 21 -7.70 17.18 6.95
C ASN A 21 -8.82 18.14 7.34
N LEU A 22 -10.03 17.61 7.53
CA LEU A 22 -11.24 18.38 7.76
C LEU A 22 -11.80 18.06 9.13
N GLN A 23 -12.04 19.09 9.94
CA GLN A 23 -12.82 18.96 11.16
C GLN A 23 -14.30 19.10 10.78
N LEU A 24 -15.04 18.00 10.79
CA LEU A 24 -16.47 17.98 10.45
C LEU A 24 -17.31 18.47 11.62
N LEU A 25 -16.94 18.03 12.83
CA LEU A 25 -17.51 18.41 14.12
C LEU A 25 -16.36 18.43 15.15
N ASP A 26 -16.60 18.99 16.34
CA ASP A 26 -15.60 19.01 17.41
C ASP A 26 -14.94 17.62 17.65
N PRO A 27 -15.69 16.50 17.78
CA PRO A 27 -15.09 15.18 17.93
C PRO A 27 -14.84 14.43 16.61
N LEU A 28 -15.28 14.94 15.45
CA LEU A 28 -15.28 14.19 14.19
C LEU A 28 -14.35 14.81 13.15
N LYS A 29 -13.30 14.06 12.79
CA LYS A 29 -12.29 14.47 11.81
C LYS A 29 -12.32 13.53 10.61
N LEU A 30 -12.20 14.10 9.42
CA LEU A 30 -12.14 13.38 8.15
C LEU A 30 -10.82 13.72 7.46
N VAL A 31 -10.11 12.68 7.02
CA VAL A 31 -8.92 12.79 6.19
C VAL A 31 -9.23 12.21 4.82
N LEU A 32 -9.03 13.00 3.77
CA LEU A 32 -9.16 12.55 2.39
C LEU A 32 -7.88 12.89 1.65
N GLY A 33 -7.36 11.95 0.89
CA GLY A 33 -6.18 12.16 0.08
C GLY A 33 -6.16 11.26 -1.13
N SER A 34 -5.29 11.61 -2.07
CA SER A 34 -5.01 10.77 -3.21
C SER A 34 -3.63 11.05 -3.78
N ARG A 35 -3.11 10.09 -4.52
CA ARG A 35 -1.89 10.20 -5.29
C ARG A 35 -2.13 9.70 -6.72
N LEU A 36 -1.72 10.50 -7.70
CA LEU A 36 -1.59 10.08 -9.10
C LEU A 36 -0.12 9.78 -9.36
N SER A 37 0.18 8.55 -9.78
CA SER A 37 1.54 8.09 -10.05
C SER A 37 1.74 7.78 -11.52
N TYR A 38 2.87 8.23 -12.05
CA TYR A 38 3.39 7.89 -13.36
C TYR A 38 4.71 7.16 -13.13
N TRP A 39 4.84 5.98 -13.70
CA TRP A 39 6.00 5.14 -13.50
C TRP A 39 6.47 4.57 -14.85
N GLU A 40 7.78 4.57 -15.06
CA GLU A 40 8.40 4.01 -16.25
C GLU A 40 9.61 3.16 -15.85
N ARG A 41 9.80 2.04 -16.53
CA ARG A 41 11.01 1.21 -16.44
C ARG A 41 11.53 0.92 -17.84
N ASP A 42 12.81 1.17 -18.05
CA ASP A 42 13.53 0.87 -19.27
C ASP A 42 14.56 -0.23 -18.98
N ASN A 43 14.29 -1.44 -19.48
CA ASN A 43 15.20 -2.59 -19.40
C ASN A 43 15.80 -2.90 -20.78
N GLY A 44 15.98 -1.89 -21.63
CA GLY A 44 16.48 -2.02 -23.00
C GLY A 44 15.40 -1.94 -24.08
N PRO A 45 15.79 -2.07 -25.36
CA PRO A 45 14.96 -1.67 -26.51
C PRO A 45 13.58 -2.32 -26.58
N GLU A 46 13.44 -3.55 -26.09
CA GLU A 46 12.24 -4.37 -26.20
C GLU A 46 11.53 -4.62 -24.85
N ASN A 47 12.04 -4.05 -23.75
CA ASN A 47 11.51 -4.28 -22.40
C ASN A 47 11.24 -2.96 -21.69
N LYS A 48 10.29 -2.19 -22.24
CA LYS A 48 9.80 -0.94 -21.63
C LYS A 48 8.45 -1.17 -20.99
N GLN A 49 8.28 -0.70 -19.76
CA GLN A 49 7.02 -0.73 -19.03
C GLN A 49 6.64 0.69 -18.64
N LYS A 50 5.36 1.04 -18.77
CA LYS A 50 4.84 2.34 -18.37
C LYS A 50 3.50 2.18 -17.68
N GLU A 51 3.37 2.84 -16.54
CA GLU A 51 2.13 3.00 -15.80
C GLU A 51 1.79 4.48 -15.77
N ASN A 52 0.67 4.87 -16.40
CA ASN A 52 0.32 6.28 -16.55
C ASN A 52 -0.91 6.61 -15.71
N GLY A 53 -0.73 7.50 -14.73
CA GLY A 53 -1.85 8.07 -13.97
C GLY A 53 -2.51 7.08 -13.02
N VAL A 54 -1.74 6.18 -12.39
CA VAL A 54 -2.27 5.25 -11.38
C VAL A 54 -2.79 6.04 -10.18
N PHE A 55 -4.10 5.95 -9.93
CA PHE A 55 -4.77 6.66 -8.86
C PHE A 55 -4.82 5.82 -7.59
N THR A 56 -4.28 6.38 -6.51
CA THR A 56 -4.17 5.74 -5.20
C THR A 56 -4.89 6.59 -4.16
N PRO A 57 -6.14 6.27 -3.79
CA PRO A 57 -6.89 7.01 -2.78
C PRO A 57 -6.47 6.66 -1.34
N TYR A 58 -6.69 7.60 -0.45
CA TYR A 58 -6.59 7.47 1.00
C TYR A 58 -7.80 8.15 1.64
N ALA A 59 -8.50 7.45 2.53
CA ALA A 59 -9.59 8.03 3.30
C ALA A 59 -9.51 7.54 4.74
N GLY A 60 -9.75 8.43 5.70
CA GLY A 60 -9.73 8.13 7.12
C GLY A 60 -10.79 8.94 7.86
N LEU A 61 -11.48 8.31 8.80
CA LEU A 61 -12.41 8.96 9.70
C LEU A 61 -11.94 8.71 11.12
N ILE A 62 -11.87 9.77 11.93
CA ILE A 62 -11.50 9.71 13.34
C ILE A 62 -12.62 10.33 14.16
N TYR A 63 -13.05 9.61 15.19
CA TYR A 63 -14.03 10.06 16.16
C TYR A 63 -13.44 10.03 17.57
N ASP A 64 -13.31 11.20 18.17
CA ASP A 64 -12.83 11.37 19.53
C ASP A 64 -13.97 11.02 20.50
N ILE A 65 -13.88 9.87 21.16
CA ILE A 65 -14.88 9.38 22.11
C ILE A 65 -14.79 10.20 23.41
N ASN A 66 -13.56 10.49 23.83
CA ASN A 66 -13.23 11.38 24.94
C ASN A 66 -11.80 11.91 24.76
N HIS A 67 -11.25 12.54 25.80
CA HIS A 67 -9.93 13.20 25.75
C HIS A 67 -8.75 12.23 25.54
N TYR A 68 -8.91 10.94 25.82
CA TYR A 68 -7.83 9.94 25.79
C TYR A 68 -8.12 8.76 24.86
N LEU A 69 -9.31 8.67 24.25
CA LEU A 69 -9.74 7.53 23.44
C LEU A 69 -10.42 8.03 22.16
N SER A 70 -9.92 7.56 21.02
CA SER A 70 -10.47 7.83 19.70
C SER A 70 -10.71 6.52 18.95
N ALA A 71 -11.83 6.45 18.24
CA ALA A 71 -12.07 5.41 17.24
C ALA A 71 -11.64 5.93 15.87
N TYR A 72 -11.20 5.03 15.01
CA TYR A 72 -10.91 5.37 13.63
C TYR A 72 -11.32 4.27 12.67
N ALA A 73 -11.57 4.66 11.43
CA ALA A 73 -11.69 3.77 10.29
C ALA A 73 -10.90 4.37 9.13
N SER A 74 -10.23 3.54 8.34
CA SER A 74 -9.46 3.99 7.19
C SER A 74 -9.57 3.03 6.02
N TYR A 75 -9.38 3.60 4.83
CA TYR A 75 -9.23 2.90 3.58
C TYR A 75 -8.00 3.43 2.89
N THR A 76 -7.08 2.53 2.54
CA THR A 76 -5.85 2.86 1.84
C THR A 76 -5.71 1.96 0.63
N SER A 77 -5.20 2.53 -0.45
CA SER A 77 -4.82 1.79 -1.65
C SER A 77 -3.31 1.88 -1.85
N ILE A 78 -2.74 0.89 -2.53
CA ILE A 78 -1.36 0.87 -2.98
C ILE A 78 -1.31 0.17 -4.33
N PHE A 79 -0.30 0.48 -5.14
CA PHE A 79 0.02 -0.29 -6.34
C PHE A 79 1.53 -0.57 -6.42
N ASN A 80 1.87 -1.65 -7.11
CA ASN A 80 3.23 -2.06 -7.39
C ASN A 80 3.34 -2.55 -8.84
N PRO A 81 4.13 -1.90 -9.71
CA PRO A 81 4.32 -2.35 -11.09
C PRO A 81 4.83 -3.79 -11.16
N SER A 82 4.12 -4.66 -11.89
CA SER A 82 4.49 -6.07 -12.01
C SER A 82 5.71 -6.24 -12.91
N SER A 83 6.63 -7.15 -12.54
CA SER A 83 7.73 -7.59 -13.41
C SER A 83 7.38 -8.83 -14.24
N ARG A 84 6.16 -9.36 -14.08
CA ARG A 84 5.71 -10.60 -14.72
C ARG A 84 5.06 -10.29 -16.07
N LYS A 85 5.12 -11.26 -16.98
CA LYS A 85 4.59 -11.12 -18.34
C LYS A 85 3.55 -12.17 -18.69
N ASP A 86 2.60 -11.80 -19.54
CA ASP A 86 1.59 -12.69 -20.09
C ASP A 86 2.11 -13.54 -21.27
N ILE A 87 1.22 -14.32 -21.88
CA ILE A 87 1.54 -15.20 -23.03
C ILE A 87 1.99 -14.43 -24.28
N ASP A 88 1.62 -13.15 -24.39
CA ASP A 88 1.96 -12.27 -25.50
C ASP A 88 3.23 -11.43 -25.20
N ASN A 89 3.96 -11.77 -24.11
CA ASN A 89 5.18 -11.11 -23.65
C ASN A 89 4.97 -9.64 -23.21
N ASN A 90 3.73 -9.26 -22.89
CA ASN A 90 3.40 -7.96 -22.29
C ASN A 90 3.52 -8.04 -20.77
N TYR A 91 3.94 -6.94 -20.13
CA TYR A 91 3.89 -6.85 -18.66
C TYR A 91 2.45 -6.95 -18.18
N LEU A 92 2.23 -7.71 -17.10
CA LEU A 92 0.95 -7.71 -16.41
C LEU A 92 0.67 -6.34 -15.79
N ASP A 93 -0.62 -6.02 -15.64
CA ASP A 93 -1.04 -4.85 -14.87
C ASP A 93 -0.40 -4.85 -13.46
N PRO A 94 -0.22 -3.66 -12.86
CA PRO A 94 0.28 -3.55 -11.51
C PRO A 94 -0.51 -4.36 -10.49
N GLU A 95 0.22 -4.87 -9.51
CA GLU A 95 -0.38 -5.42 -8.31
C GLU A 95 -1.00 -4.27 -7.50
N GLN A 96 -2.31 -4.30 -7.27
CA GLN A 96 -3.08 -3.33 -6.51
C GLN A 96 -3.55 -3.93 -5.19
N GLY A 97 -3.22 -3.23 -4.11
CA GLY A 97 -3.58 -3.58 -2.75
C GLY A 97 -4.57 -2.58 -2.19
N ASN A 98 -5.59 -3.06 -1.50
CA ASN A 98 -6.54 -2.22 -0.77
C ASN A 98 -6.66 -2.74 0.66
N THR A 99 -6.50 -1.84 1.63
CA THR A 99 -6.62 -2.15 3.05
C THR A 99 -7.73 -1.33 3.66
N SER A 100 -8.66 -2.00 4.33
CA SER A 100 -9.66 -1.39 5.20
C SER A 100 -9.31 -1.73 6.64
N GLU A 101 -9.26 -0.71 7.49
CA GLU A 101 -8.89 -0.86 8.89
C GLU A 101 -9.89 -0.10 9.76
N PHE A 102 -10.23 -0.65 10.91
CA PHE A 102 -10.93 0.07 11.95
C PHE A 102 -10.34 -0.28 13.30
N GLY A 103 -10.27 0.69 14.20
CA GLY A 103 -9.62 0.49 15.47
C GLY A 103 -9.91 1.56 16.50
N LEU A 104 -9.35 1.33 17.67
CA LEU A 104 -9.33 2.24 18.79
C LEU A 104 -7.88 2.64 19.04
N LYS A 105 -7.66 3.92 19.32
CA LYS A 105 -6.39 4.46 19.78
C LYS A 105 -6.64 5.19 21.09
N SER A 106 -5.73 5.01 22.04
CA SER A 106 -5.75 5.77 23.28
C SER A 106 -4.39 6.33 23.61
N GLU A 107 -4.42 7.50 24.23
CA GLU A 107 -3.28 8.29 24.62
C GLU A 107 -3.43 8.67 26.10
N PHE A 108 -2.45 8.30 26.91
CA PHE A 108 -2.41 8.60 28.34
C PHE A 108 -1.14 9.37 28.68
N TYR A 109 -1.18 10.08 29.83
CA TYR A 109 -0.04 10.82 30.39
C TYR A 109 0.60 11.78 29.38
N ASP A 110 -0.22 12.61 28.72
CA ASP A 110 0.22 13.61 27.72
C ASP A 110 1.12 13.01 26.61
N GLY A 111 0.76 11.80 26.14
CA GLY A 111 1.47 11.12 25.05
C GLY A 111 2.55 10.13 25.49
N LEU A 112 2.82 9.98 26.78
CA LEU A 112 3.85 9.04 27.27
C LEU A 112 3.45 7.57 27.16
N LEU A 113 2.15 7.27 27.06
CA LEU A 113 1.65 5.91 26.85
C LEU A 113 0.57 5.92 25.77
N ASN A 114 0.82 5.17 24.70
CA ASN A 114 -0.09 5.00 23.57
C ASN A 114 -0.48 3.53 23.44
N THR A 115 -1.77 3.27 23.28
CA THR A 115 -2.23 1.92 22.95
C THR A 115 -3.17 1.95 21.75
N SER A 116 -3.13 0.91 20.93
CA SER A 116 -4.05 0.76 19.81
C SER A 116 -4.49 -0.67 19.64
N LEU A 117 -5.76 -0.85 19.34
CA LEU A 117 -6.34 -2.13 18.93
C LEU A 117 -7.03 -1.91 17.59
N ALA A 118 -6.64 -2.66 16.58
CA ALA A 118 -7.20 -2.54 15.24
C ALA A 118 -7.57 -3.90 14.66
N TYR A 119 -8.60 -3.90 13.83
CA TYR A 119 -8.88 -4.97 12.89
C TYR A 119 -8.64 -4.46 11.48
N PHE A 120 -7.90 -5.23 10.70
CA PHE A 120 -7.59 -4.88 9.32
C PHE A 120 -7.99 -6.00 8.37
N MET A 121 -8.33 -5.62 7.15
CA MET A 121 -8.55 -6.49 6.01
C MET A 121 -7.83 -5.91 4.82
N SER A 122 -6.89 -6.65 4.25
CA SER A 122 -6.17 -6.31 3.04
C SER A 122 -6.52 -7.28 1.92
N LYS A 123 -6.73 -6.75 0.72
CA LYS A 123 -6.90 -7.51 -0.51
C LYS A 123 -5.84 -7.06 -1.50
N MET A 124 -5.13 -8.00 -2.11
CA MET A 124 -4.10 -7.75 -3.10
C MET A 124 -4.37 -8.66 -4.30
N ASN A 125 -4.50 -8.10 -5.50
CA ASN A 125 -4.51 -8.95 -6.70
C ASN A 125 -3.14 -9.64 -6.82
N THR A 126 -3.13 -10.86 -7.34
CA THR A 126 -1.89 -11.61 -7.51
C THR A 126 -1.87 -12.26 -8.88
N SER A 127 -0.77 -12.91 -9.21
CA SER A 127 -0.59 -13.62 -10.46
C SER A 127 0.03 -14.98 -10.20
N VAL A 128 -0.39 -15.95 -11.01
CA VAL A 128 0.09 -17.33 -10.96
C VAL A 128 0.73 -17.69 -12.29
N VAL A 129 1.53 -18.77 -12.28
CA VAL A 129 2.09 -19.31 -13.51
C VAL A 129 0.95 -19.80 -14.40
N GLY A 130 0.86 -19.26 -15.61
CA GLY A 130 -0.07 -19.72 -16.64
C GLY A 130 0.49 -20.91 -17.43
N GLY A 131 1.82 -20.97 -17.59
CA GLY A 131 2.50 -22.08 -18.25
C GLY A 131 3.88 -21.68 -18.78
N THR A 132 4.37 -22.45 -19.74
CA THR A 132 5.67 -22.26 -20.38
C THR A 132 5.48 -21.99 -21.87
N GLN A 133 6.16 -20.98 -22.40
CA GLN A 133 6.19 -20.63 -23.81
C GLN A 133 7.10 -21.58 -24.61
N ALA A 134 7.03 -21.49 -25.94
CA ALA A 134 7.82 -22.31 -26.85
C ALA A 134 9.34 -22.08 -26.72
N ASP A 135 9.75 -20.89 -26.24
CA ASP A 135 11.15 -20.53 -25.98
C ASP A 135 11.65 -20.99 -24.59
N GLY A 136 10.79 -21.65 -23.80
CA GLY A 136 11.09 -22.12 -22.45
C GLY A 136 10.87 -21.08 -21.35
N SER A 137 10.45 -19.86 -21.68
CA SER A 137 10.11 -18.83 -20.68
C SER A 137 8.77 -19.10 -20.02
N THR A 138 8.61 -18.69 -18.76
CA THR A 138 7.34 -18.82 -18.03
C THR A 138 6.46 -17.60 -18.27
N TYR A 139 5.18 -17.81 -18.57
CA TYR A 139 4.18 -16.74 -18.60
C TYR A 139 3.23 -16.82 -17.41
N TYR A 140 2.63 -15.69 -17.04
CA TYR A 140 1.78 -15.52 -15.87
C TYR A 140 0.39 -15.04 -16.28
N VAL A 141 -0.59 -15.36 -15.46
CA VAL A 141 -1.96 -14.84 -15.57
C VAL A 141 -2.36 -14.23 -14.23
N GLN A 142 -3.18 -13.18 -14.28
CA GLN A 142 -3.79 -12.66 -13.05
C GLN A 142 -4.66 -13.76 -12.42
N ALA A 143 -4.55 -13.86 -11.10
CA ALA A 143 -5.28 -14.83 -10.29
C ALA A 143 -6.16 -14.12 -9.27
N ASN A 144 -6.92 -14.92 -8.51
CA ASN A 144 -7.80 -14.42 -7.46
C ASN A 144 -7.04 -13.58 -6.42
N ASP A 145 -7.68 -12.55 -5.90
CA ASP A 145 -7.12 -11.71 -4.85
C ASP A 145 -6.71 -12.52 -3.62
N THR A 146 -5.48 -12.27 -3.15
CA THR A 146 -5.03 -12.70 -1.83
C THR A 146 -5.68 -11.82 -0.78
N LYS A 147 -6.32 -12.44 0.22
CA LYS A 147 -7.01 -11.73 1.30
C LYS A 147 -6.31 -12.02 2.63
N THR A 148 -5.83 -10.97 3.29
CA THR A 148 -5.23 -11.04 4.64
C THR A 148 -6.13 -10.27 5.60
N LYS A 149 -6.39 -10.83 6.77
CA LYS A 149 -7.19 -10.15 7.81
C LYS A 149 -6.67 -10.54 9.19
N GLY A 150 -6.74 -9.61 10.13
CA GLY A 150 -6.18 -9.85 11.46
C GLY A 150 -6.52 -8.76 12.45
N TRP A 151 -6.13 -9.02 13.68
CA TRP A 151 -6.15 -8.05 14.77
C TRP A 151 -4.72 -7.66 15.10
N GLU A 152 -4.51 -6.38 15.37
CA GLU A 152 -3.24 -5.84 15.83
C GLU A 152 -3.47 -5.11 17.16
N LEU A 153 -2.65 -5.45 18.15
CA LEU A 153 -2.60 -4.77 19.44
C LEU A 153 -1.19 -4.22 19.61
N THR A 154 -1.10 -2.91 19.82
CA THR A 154 0.16 -2.22 20.04
C THR A 154 0.08 -1.42 21.34
N VAL A 155 1.12 -1.52 22.14
CA VAL A 155 1.32 -0.72 23.36
C VAL A 155 2.72 -0.14 23.27
N ALA A 156 2.83 1.18 23.30
CA ALA A 156 4.08 1.90 23.15
C ALA A 156 4.16 3.01 24.19
N GLY A 157 5.21 2.99 25.01
CA GLY A 157 5.44 3.98 26.06
C GLY A 157 5.74 3.35 27.41
N GLU A 158 5.65 4.18 28.44
CA GLU A 158 6.05 3.82 29.80
C GLU A 158 4.82 3.37 30.62
N ILE A 159 4.75 2.07 30.94
CA ILE A 159 3.63 1.50 31.72
C ILE A 159 3.75 1.88 33.22
N LEU A 160 4.98 2.09 33.71
CA LEU A 160 5.32 2.48 35.08
C LEU A 160 6.57 3.37 35.08
N PRO A 161 6.71 4.34 36.01
CA PRO A 161 7.93 5.14 36.14
C PRO A 161 9.19 4.27 36.26
N ASN A 162 10.17 4.52 35.39
CA ASN A 162 11.42 3.80 35.18
C ASN A 162 11.32 2.41 34.49
N TRP A 163 10.36 2.21 33.60
CA TRP A 163 10.28 1.00 32.76
C TRP A 163 10.32 1.38 31.26
N ASN A 164 11.51 1.21 30.65
CA ASN A 164 11.74 1.31 29.19
C ASN A 164 11.80 -0.07 28.55
#